data_AF-A0A7Y4QAA8-F1
#
_entry.id   AF-A0A7Y4QAA8-F1
#
_cell.length_a   1.000
_cell.length_b   1.000
_cell.length_c   1.000
_cell.angle_alpha   90.00
_cell.angle_beta   90.00
_cell.angle_gamma   90.00
#
_symmetry.space_group_name_H-M   'P 1'
#
loop_
_entity.id
_entity.type
_entity.pdbx_description
1 polymer ?
#
loop_
_entity_poly.entity_id
_entity_poly.type
_entity_poly.pdbx_seq_one_letter_code
_entity_poly.pdbx_strand_id
1 'polypeptide(L)'
;MASDQTKKILTNYLRKLTNLSGRNKSIFLPRLNADRFLDIQTLSQLNGEKAFSIIESLISGKSKVICPVLDPRMEDANLESARLKKIQRADHFIFEESGSRELHVGWPFVRGKFSDGTFV
;
A
#
# COMPACT_ATOMS: atom_id res chain seq x y z
N MET A 1 31.34 5.71 -32.88
CA MET A 1 32.05 5.03 -31.76
C MET A 1 32.20 6.05 -30.63
N ALA A 2 31.70 5.75 -29.42
CA ALA A 2 31.86 6.68 -28.28
C ALA A 2 33.34 6.87 -27.96
N SER A 3 33.76 8.10 -27.65
CA SER A 3 35.16 8.39 -27.33
C SER A 3 35.60 7.61 -26.08
N ASP A 4 36.88 7.23 -26.04
CA ASP A 4 37.44 6.42 -24.94
C ASP A 4 37.32 7.13 -23.59
N GLN A 5 37.32 8.46 -23.63
CA GLN A 5 37.08 9.33 -22.48
C GLN A 5 35.64 9.23 -21.97
N THR A 6 34.65 9.21 -22.86
CA THR A 6 33.23 9.02 -22.50
C THR A 6 33.01 7.64 -21.88
N LYS A 7 33.64 6.58 -22.42
CA LYS A 7 33.58 5.24 -21.83
C LYS A 7 34.13 5.22 -20.41
N LYS A 8 35.30 5.80 -20.17
CA LYS A 8 35.88 5.88 -18.81
C LYS A 8 34.96 6.59 -17.83
N ILE A 9 34.37 7.71 -18.25
CA ILE A 9 33.45 8.50 -17.42
C ILE A 9 32.21 7.66 -17.05
N LEU A 10 31.57 7.01 -18.04
CA LEU A 10 30.39 6.18 -17.82
C LEU A 10 30.69 4.98 -16.90
N THR A 11 31.82 4.31 -17.08
CA THR A 11 32.22 3.19 -16.20
C THR A 11 32.46 3.67 -14.76
N ASN A 12 32.96 4.89 -14.59
CA ASN A 12 33.17 5.47 -13.27
C ASN A 12 31.83 5.82 -12.58
N TYR A 13 30.86 6.38 -13.33
CA TYR A 13 29.50 6.57 -12.82
C TYR A 13 28.80 5.24 -12.51
N LEU A 14 28.96 4.22 -13.36
CA LEU A 14 28.40 2.89 -13.15
C LEU A 14 28.86 2.29 -11.81
N ARG A 15 30.15 2.42 -11.47
CA ARG A 15 30.70 1.92 -10.19
C ARG A 15 30.21 2.69 -8.96
N LYS A 16 29.73 3.92 -9.15
CA LYS A 16 29.17 4.77 -8.08
C LYS A 16 27.67 4.57 -7.90
N LEU A 17 26.98 3.93 -8.84
CA LEU A 17 25.56 3.61 -8.70
C LEU A 17 25.36 2.61 -7.57
N THR A 18 24.42 2.92 -6.70
CA THR A 18 24.03 2.04 -5.59
C THR A 18 23.40 0.78 -6.18
N ASN A 19 23.89 -0.40 -5.79
CA ASN A 19 23.32 -1.66 -6.25
C ASN A 19 21.89 -1.79 -5.69
N LEU A 20 20.87 -1.64 -6.54
CA LEU A 20 19.45 -1.65 -6.18
C LEU A 20 18.89 -3.06 -5.89
N SER A 21 19.74 -4.08 -5.75
CA SER A 21 19.29 -5.41 -5.35
C SER A 21 18.81 -5.44 -3.89
N GLY A 22 17.79 -6.26 -3.60
CA GLY A 22 17.25 -6.44 -2.24
C GLY A 22 18.24 -7.01 -1.22
N ARG A 23 19.47 -7.37 -1.65
CA ARG A 23 20.57 -7.81 -0.80
C ARG A 23 21.40 -6.64 -0.24
N ASN A 24 21.18 -5.42 -0.74
CA ASN A 24 21.91 -4.23 -0.34
C ASN A 24 21.34 -3.64 0.97
N LYS A 25 22.08 -3.82 2.07
CA LYS A 25 21.69 -3.35 3.42
C LYS A 25 21.81 -1.84 3.62
N SER A 26 22.47 -1.10 2.71
CA SER A 26 22.56 0.37 2.80
C SER A 26 21.34 1.07 2.20
N ILE A 27 20.46 0.34 1.50
CA ILE A 27 19.19 0.86 1.03
C ILE A 27 18.19 0.75 2.18
N PHE A 28 17.75 1.90 2.70
CA PHE A 28 16.60 1.95 3.59
C PHE A 28 15.34 1.62 2.78
N LEU A 29 14.91 0.36 2.87
CA LEU A 29 13.62 -0.09 2.37
C LEU A 29 12.64 -0.04 3.53
N PRO A 30 11.82 1.01 3.67
CA PRO A 30 10.77 1.01 4.68
C PRO A 30 9.88 -0.22 4.43
N ARG A 31 9.79 -1.13 5.41
CA ARG A 31 8.88 -2.27 5.28
C ARG A 31 7.46 -1.74 5.21
N LEU A 32 6.73 -2.16 4.19
CA LEU A 32 5.30 -1.93 4.14
C LEU A 32 4.64 -2.78 5.22
N ASN A 33 4.11 -2.15 6.27
CA ASN A 33 3.36 -2.86 7.29
C ASN A 33 1.96 -3.14 6.75
N ALA A 34 1.76 -4.32 6.17
CA ALA A 34 0.48 -4.75 5.59
C ALA A 34 -0.70 -4.61 6.57
N ASP A 35 -0.44 -4.72 7.88
CA ASP A 35 -1.44 -4.58 8.94
C ASP A 35 -2.06 -3.17 9.07
N ARG A 36 -1.45 -2.15 8.46
CA ARG A 36 -1.97 -0.76 8.47
C ARG A 36 -2.76 -0.38 7.23
N PHE A 37 -2.74 -1.23 6.21
CA PHE A 37 -3.45 -1.01 4.95
C PHE A 37 -4.60 -1.99 4.83
N LEU A 38 -5.58 -1.62 4.01
CA LEU A 38 -6.74 -2.45 3.77
C LEU A 38 -7.20 -2.25 2.32
N ASP A 39 -7.61 -3.34 1.68
CA ASP A 39 -8.13 -3.31 0.33
C ASP A 39 -9.65 -3.09 0.35
N ILE A 40 -10.07 -1.97 -0.25
CA ILE A 40 -11.49 -1.59 -0.34
C ILE A 40 -12.27 -2.63 -1.15
N GLN A 41 -11.63 -3.28 -2.13
CA GLN A 41 -12.29 -4.29 -2.95
C GLN A 41 -12.70 -5.51 -2.12
N THR A 42 -11.87 -5.94 -1.16
CA THR A 42 -12.21 -7.04 -0.26
C THR A 42 -13.44 -6.71 0.58
N LEU A 43 -13.51 -5.48 1.12
CA LEU A 43 -14.69 -5.04 1.89
C LEU A 43 -15.95 -4.94 1.04
N SER A 44 -15.79 -4.45 -0.19
CA SER A 44 -16.87 -4.32 -1.16
C SER A 44 -17.55 -5.66 -1.44
N GLN A 45 -16.76 -6.72 -1.60
CA GLN A 45 -17.26 -8.08 -1.82
C GLN A 45 -18.07 -8.59 -0.62
N LEU A 46 -17.61 -8.32 0.60
CA LEU A 46 -18.29 -8.72 1.83
C LEU A 46 -19.63 -7.98 2.03
N ASN A 47 -19.72 -6.72 1.59
CA ASN A 47 -20.92 -5.91 1.75
C ASN A 47 -21.93 -6.06 0.59
N GLY A 48 -21.56 -6.77 -0.49
CA GLY A 48 -22.41 -6.92 -1.69
C GLY A 48 -22.57 -5.62 -2.49
N GLU A 49 -21.70 -4.64 -2.29
CA GLU A 49 -21.74 -3.34 -2.96
C GLU A 49 -20.55 -3.16 -3.90
N LYS A 50 -20.47 -2.04 -4.61
CA LYS A 50 -19.31 -1.67 -5.44
C LYS A 50 -18.28 -0.88 -4.63
N ALA A 51 -16.99 -1.14 -4.85
CA ALA A 51 -15.90 -0.49 -4.10
C ALA A 51 -15.91 1.03 -4.30
N PHE A 52 -16.19 1.46 -5.53
CA PHE A 52 -16.34 2.88 -5.86
C PHE A 52 -17.47 3.56 -5.10
N SER A 53 -18.56 2.87 -4.77
CA SER A 53 -19.62 3.45 -3.94
C SER A 53 -19.15 3.73 -2.51
N ILE A 54 -18.22 2.92 -1.99
CA ILE A 54 -17.57 3.18 -0.69
C ILE A 54 -16.70 4.44 -0.80
N ILE A 55 -15.90 4.56 -1.87
CA ILE A 55 -15.05 5.73 -2.11
C ILE A 55 -15.89 7.02 -2.28
N GLU A 56 -16.98 6.96 -3.05
CA GLU A 56 -17.91 8.08 -3.22
C GLU A 56 -18.51 8.52 -1.87
N SER A 57 -18.94 7.55 -1.05
CA SER A 57 -19.47 7.87 0.29
C SER A 57 -18.42 8.56 1.16
N LEU A 58 -17.17 8.08 1.11
CA LEU A 58 -16.05 8.65 1.83
C LEU A 58 -15.75 10.09 1.40
N ILE A 59 -15.67 10.35 0.09
CA ILE A 59 -15.43 11.68 -0.47
C ILE A 59 -16.60 12.62 -0.11
N SER A 60 -17.82 12.10 -0.08
CA SER A 60 -19.01 12.88 0.31
C SER A 60 -19.14 13.13 1.82
N GLY A 61 -18.21 12.61 2.64
CA GLY A 61 -18.24 12.73 4.10
C GLY A 61 -19.38 11.95 4.77
N LYS A 62 -19.98 10.98 4.07
CA LYS A 62 -21.08 10.15 4.60
C LYS A 62 -20.50 8.94 5.31
N SER A 63 -21.04 8.67 6.50
CA SER A 63 -20.75 7.42 7.20
C SER A 63 -21.32 6.24 6.42
N LYS A 64 -20.54 5.17 6.29
CA LYS A 64 -20.95 3.95 5.59
C LYS A 64 -20.44 2.72 6.32
N VAL A 65 -21.30 1.72 6.43
CA VAL A 65 -20.93 0.40 6.96
C VAL A 65 -20.23 -0.38 5.85
N ILE A 66 -19.01 -0.84 6.11
CA ILE A 66 -18.14 -1.48 5.12
C ILE A 66 -17.83 -2.96 5.44
N CYS A 67 -18.09 -3.39 6.68
CA CYS A 67 -17.86 -4.77 7.13
C CYS A 67 -18.78 -5.09 8.30
N PRO A 68 -19.44 -6.26 8.35
CA PRO A 68 -20.16 -6.69 9.53
C PRO A 68 -19.18 -7.02 10.67
N VAL A 69 -19.62 -6.83 11.91
CA VAL A 69 -18.81 -7.12 13.09
C VAL A 69 -19.17 -8.52 13.60
N LEU A 70 -18.26 -9.47 13.41
CA LEU A 70 -18.34 -10.84 13.91
C LEU A 70 -19.62 -11.57 13.49
N ASP A 71 -19.57 -12.24 12.33
CA ASP A 71 -20.62 -13.13 11.84
C ASP A 71 -20.15 -14.60 11.93
N PRO A 72 -20.77 -15.46 12.76
CA PRO A 72 -20.43 -16.87 12.87
C PRO A 72 -20.52 -17.65 11.54
N ARG A 73 -21.22 -17.10 10.55
CA ARG A 73 -21.47 -17.73 9.24
C ARG A 73 -20.54 -17.22 8.15
N MET A 74 -19.79 -16.14 8.40
CA MET A 74 -18.85 -15.56 7.43
C MET A 74 -17.46 -15.41 8.06
N GLU A 75 -16.60 -16.40 7.79
CA GLU A 75 -15.21 -16.38 8.23
C GLU A 75 -14.42 -15.19 7.64
N ASP A 76 -14.61 -14.90 6.34
CA ASP A 76 -13.92 -13.81 5.66
C ASP A 76 -14.24 -12.44 6.28
N ALA A 77 -15.50 -12.23 6.68
CA ALA A 77 -15.90 -11.02 7.39
C ALA A 77 -15.26 -10.92 8.77
N ASN A 78 -15.06 -12.03 9.46
CA ASN A 78 -14.41 -12.05 10.77
C ASN A 78 -12.92 -11.69 10.66
N LEU A 79 -12.24 -12.18 9.62
CA LEU A 79 -10.84 -11.87 9.35
C LEU A 79 -10.66 -10.36 9.10
N GLU A 80 -11.46 -9.78 8.21
CA GLU A 80 -11.38 -8.36 7.89
C GLU A 80 -11.85 -7.47 9.05
N SER A 81 -12.85 -7.90 9.82
CA SER A 81 -13.27 -7.20 11.05
C SER A 81 -12.14 -7.17 12.09
N ALA A 82 -11.41 -8.28 12.26
CA ALA A 82 -10.26 -8.32 13.17
C ALA A 82 -9.12 -7.40 12.70
N ARG A 83 -8.90 -7.31 11.39
CA ARG A 83 -7.93 -6.38 10.78
C ARG A 83 -8.34 -4.92 11.00
N LEU A 84 -9.60 -4.56 10.76
CA LEU A 84 -10.14 -3.23 11.05
C LEU A 84 -9.97 -2.84 12.52
N LYS A 85 -10.20 -3.76 13.46
CA LYS A 85 -9.96 -3.52 14.90
C LYS A 85 -8.48 -3.29 15.23
N LYS A 86 -7.54 -3.90 14.49
CA LYS A 86 -6.10 -3.61 14.66
C LYS A 86 -5.77 -2.20 14.16
N ILE A 87 -6.28 -1.84 12.97
CA ILE A 87 -6.08 -0.50 12.39
C ILE A 87 -6.68 0.58 13.30
N GLN A 88 -7.90 0.37 13.83
CA GLN A 88 -8.54 1.31 14.74
C GLN A 88 -7.73 1.55 16.02
N ARG A 89 -7.14 0.49 16.60
CA ARG A 89 -6.26 0.63 17.78
C ARG A 89 -4.99 1.40 17.46
N ALA A 90 -4.41 1.16 16.30
CA ALA A 90 -3.23 1.90 15.84
C ALA A 90 -3.55 3.37 15.56
N ASP A 91 -4.68 3.67 14.92
CA ASP A 91 -5.18 5.04 14.69
C ASP A 91 -5.36 5.79 16.02
N HIS A 92 -5.96 5.13 17.02
CA HIS A 92 -6.16 5.75 18.33
C HIS A 92 -4.82 6.08 19.01
N PHE A 93 -3.87 5.15 18.98
CA PHE A 93 -2.52 5.38 19.52
C PHE A 93 -1.80 6.54 18.81
N ILE A 94 -1.86 6.59 17.47
CA ILE A 94 -1.27 7.68 16.68
C ILE A 94 -1.96 9.02 17.00
N PHE A 95 -3.28 9.02 17.17
CA PHE A 95 -4.04 10.21 17.54
C PHE A 95 -3.65 10.72 18.93
N GLU A 96 -3.45 9.84 19.90
CA GLU A 96 -2.98 10.23 21.25
C GLU A 96 -1.58 10.85 21.21
N GLU A 97 -0.69 10.39 20.32
CA GLU A 97 0.67 10.94 20.18
C GLU A 97 0.72 12.25 19.37
N SER A 98 -0.05 12.34 18.28
CA SER A 98 0.06 13.42 17.29
C SER A 98 -1.05 14.47 17.36
N GLY A 99 -2.20 14.14 17.95
CA GLY A 99 -3.40 14.98 18.00
C GLY A 99 -4.16 15.10 16.67
N SER A 100 -3.72 14.43 15.60
CA SER A 100 -4.36 14.45 14.29
C SER A 100 -4.83 13.06 13.85
N ARG A 101 -5.86 13.02 12.99
CA ARG A 101 -6.29 11.80 12.30
C ARG A 101 -6.03 11.98 10.81
N GLU A 102 -5.31 11.03 10.23
CA GLU A 102 -4.95 11.06 8.82
C GLU A 102 -5.52 9.81 8.14
N LEU A 103 -6.27 10.04 7.05
CA LEU A 103 -6.78 8.97 6.21
C LEU A 103 -6.17 9.12 4.81
N HIS A 104 -5.42 8.10 4.40
CA HIS A 104 -4.86 8.03 3.07
C HIS A 104 -5.64 7.04 2.21
N VAL A 105 -6.10 7.50 1.05
CA VAL A 105 -6.69 6.65 0.02
C VAL A 105 -5.80 6.75 -1.21
N GLY A 106 -5.30 5.60 -1.67
CA GLY A 106 -4.43 5.52 -2.83
C GLY A 106 -4.89 4.41 -3.77
N TRP A 107 -4.75 4.66 -5.07
CA TRP A 107 -4.84 3.61 -6.09
C TRP A 107 -3.42 3.24 -6.48
N PRO A 108 -2.87 2.11 -6.01
CA PRO A 108 -1.53 1.69 -6.41
C PRO A 108 -1.55 1.33 -7.89
N PHE A 109 -1.08 2.24 -8.74
CA PHE A 109 -0.69 1.90 -10.10
C PHE A 109 0.78 1.51 -10.05
N VAL A 110 1.07 0.23 -10.29
CA VAL A 110 2.42 -0.10 -10.76
C VAL A 110 2.40 0.27 -12.25
N ARG A 111 3.36 1.08 -12.69
CA ARG A 111 3.61 1.31 -14.11
C ARG A 111 5.03 0.88 -14.39
N GLY A 112 5.22 -0.12 -15.23
CA GLY A 112 6.53 -0.66 -15.53
C GLY A 112 6.50 -1.85 -16.47
N LYS A 113 7.70 -2.37 -16.70
CA LYS A 113 7.93 -3.59 -17.47
C LYS A 113 8.92 -4.42 -16.66
N PHE A 114 8.52 -5.61 -16.25
CA PHE A 114 9.44 -6.57 -15.63
C PHE A 114 10.57 -6.91 -16.60
N SER A 115 11.67 -7.49 -16.10
CA SER A 115 12.85 -7.83 -16.91
C SER A 115 12.57 -8.88 -18.01
N ASP A 116 11.49 -9.65 -17.86
CA ASP A 116 10.96 -10.61 -18.84
C ASP A 116 10.10 -9.95 -19.93
N GLY A 117 9.78 -8.67 -19.75
CA GLY A 117 8.98 -7.88 -20.66
C GLY A 117 7.49 -7.82 -20.35
N THR A 118 7.06 -8.40 -19.23
CA THR A 118 5.67 -8.34 -18.78
C THR A 118 5.33 -6.92 -18.32
N PHE A 119 4.29 -6.33 -18.89
CA PHE A 119 3.80 -5.01 -18.49
C PHE A 119 3.09 -5.08 -17.14
N VAL A 120 3.31 -4.08 -16.29
CA VAL A 120 2.58 -3.85 -15.04
C VAL A 120 2.05 -2.43 -15.04
#